data_AF-A0A135U4W9-F1
#
_entry.id   AF-A0A135U4W9-F1
#
_cell.length_a   1.000
_cell.length_b   1.000
_cell.length_c   1.000
_cell.angle_alpha   90.00
_cell.angle_beta   90.00
_cell.angle_gamma   90.00
#
_symmetry.space_group_name_H-M   'P 1'
#
loop_
_entity.id
_entity.type
_entity.pdbx_description
1 polymer ?
#
loop_
_entity_poly.entity_id
_entity_poly.type
_entity_poly.pdbx_seq_one_letter_code
_entity_poly.pdbx_strand_id
1 'polypeptide(L)'
;MLETPDEGSVTDSGDIFTPPGHLIAMEQCYRMAALLELYRAFPELSETQLSRDYAGLDAVEKASGQAEGVSNLALIILQTMEEIPVTSGTVSTQLLPLIIARSILGLESGGDTTNEGFDFMNTVGTAEEVARWREFVRMRTRWLYQLIRLKPLRHGLLILEELWARLDGTNEANRSKDTNPDNKSCHWINVMEEKGLETMLD
;
A
#
# COMPACT_ATOMS: atom_id res chain seq x y z
N MET A 1 -16.51 -13.44 -8.09
CA MET A 1 -16.01 -12.35 -8.93
C MET A 1 -16.97 -11.19 -8.69
N LEU A 2 -16.59 -10.19 -7.88
CA LEU A 2 -17.45 -8.99 -7.75
C LEU A 2 -17.30 -8.19 -9.05
N GLU A 3 -18.40 -7.99 -9.76
CA GLU A 3 -18.46 -7.12 -10.93
C GLU A 3 -18.03 -5.72 -10.54
N THR A 4 -17.09 -5.15 -11.29
CA THR A 4 -16.80 -3.72 -11.26
C THR A 4 -18.01 -2.98 -11.81
N PRO A 5 -18.41 -1.85 -11.21
CA PRO A 5 -19.43 -1.00 -11.81
C PRO A 5 -18.96 -0.62 -13.22
N ASP A 6 -19.79 -0.89 -14.22
CA ASP A 6 -19.58 -0.43 -15.59
C ASP A 6 -19.42 1.10 -15.59
N GLU A 7 -18.52 1.62 -16.42
CA GLU A 7 -18.16 3.06 -16.47
C GLU A 7 -19.39 3.95 -16.75
N GLY A 8 -20.48 3.38 -17.26
CA GLY A 8 -21.78 4.04 -17.46
C GLY A 8 -22.68 4.17 -16.22
N SER A 9 -22.29 3.66 -15.05
CA SER A 9 -23.13 3.65 -13.83
C SER A 9 -22.82 4.78 -12.83
N VAL A 10 -21.65 5.40 -12.94
CA VAL A 10 -21.27 6.51 -12.05
C VAL A 10 -21.93 7.78 -12.56
N THR A 11 -22.96 8.23 -11.84
CA THR A 11 -23.66 9.50 -12.13
C THR A 11 -22.66 10.64 -12.07
N ASP A 12 -22.63 11.48 -13.11
CA ASP A 12 -21.79 12.69 -13.12
C ASP A 12 -22.12 13.55 -11.90
N SER A 13 -21.10 13.82 -11.09
CA SER A 13 -21.22 14.60 -9.85
C SER A 13 -21.54 16.07 -10.14
N GLY A 14 -21.32 16.53 -11.37
CA GLY A 14 -21.39 17.95 -11.76
C GLY A 14 -20.23 18.79 -11.20
N ASP A 15 -19.30 18.17 -10.45
CA ASP A 15 -18.08 18.80 -9.97
C ASP A 15 -16.95 18.61 -10.99
N ILE A 16 -16.50 19.71 -11.57
CA ILE A 16 -15.39 19.74 -12.53
C ILE A 16 -14.08 19.21 -11.94
N PHE A 17 -13.92 19.25 -10.61
CA PHE A 17 -12.75 18.73 -9.92
C PHE A 17 -12.91 17.26 -9.50
N THR A 18 -14.10 16.69 -9.62
CA THR A 18 -14.37 15.28 -9.28
C THR A 18 -15.13 14.58 -10.41
N PRO A 19 -14.53 14.47 -11.60
CA PRO A 19 -15.11 13.69 -12.69
C PRO A 19 -15.28 12.22 -12.28
N PRO A 20 -16.23 11.49 -12.89
CA PRO A 20 -16.47 10.07 -12.62
C PRO A 20 -15.21 9.20 -12.66
N GLY A 21 -14.28 9.48 -13.58
CA GLY A 21 -13.01 8.76 -13.66
C GLY A 21 -12.17 8.82 -12.38
N HIS A 22 -12.17 9.95 -11.66
CA HIS A 22 -11.46 10.03 -10.37
C HIS A 22 -12.13 9.17 -9.30
N LEU A 23 -13.45 9.03 -9.35
CA LEU A 23 -14.21 8.20 -8.40
C LEU A 23 -14.00 6.72 -8.69
N ILE A 24 -13.97 6.32 -9.96
CA ILE A 24 -13.65 4.94 -10.38
C ILE A 24 -12.22 4.58 -9.96
N ALA A 25 -11.25 5.47 -10.21
CA ALA A 25 -9.88 5.29 -9.76
C ALA A 25 -9.79 5.14 -8.22
N MET A 26 -10.54 5.94 -7.48
CA MET A 26 -10.59 5.80 -6.02
C MET A 26 -11.28 4.51 -5.57
N GLU A 27 -12.35 4.06 -6.23
CA GLU A 27 -12.99 2.76 -5.97
C GLU A 27 -11.97 1.64 -6.12
N GLN A 28 -11.20 1.65 -7.21
CA GLN A 28 -10.15 0.68 -7.44
C GLN A 28 -9.10 0.71 -6.33
N CYS A 29 -8.63 1.90 -5.92
CA CYS A 29 -7.71 2.06 -4.80
C CYS A 29 -8.26 1.43 -3.50
N TYR A 30 -9.52 1.70 -3.17
CA TYR A 30 -10.15 1.15 -1.96
C TYR A 30 -10.36 -0.35 -2.02
N ARG A 31 -10.73 -0.88 -3.19
CA ARG A 31 -10.88 -2.32 -3.41
C ARG A 31 -9.53 -3.04 -3.22
N MET A 32 -8.46 -2.51 -3.80
CA MET A 32 -7.11 -3.05 -3.61
C MET A 32 -6.65 -2.91 -2.15
N ALA A 33 -6.92 -1.77 -1.50
CA ALA A 33 -6.57 -1.54 -0.10
C ALA A 33 -7.28 -2.51 0.85
N ALA A 34 -8.58 -2.75 0.62
CA ALA A 34 -9.35 -3.73 1.38
C ALA A 34 -8.81 -5.15 1.19
N LEU A 35 -8.49 -5.53 -0.06
CA LEU A 35 -7.91 -6.84 -0.35
C LEU A 35 -6.54 -7.02 0.30
N LEU A 36 -5.72 -5.98 0.29
CA LEU A 36 -4.41 -5.96 0.93
C LEU A 36 -4.52 -6.17 2.45
N GLU A 37 -5.39 -5.42 3.12
CA GLU A 37 -5.63 -5.61 4.56
C GLU A 37 -6.25 -6.98 4.87
N LEU A 38 -7.09 -7.51 3.97
CA LEU A 38 -7.64 -8.86 4.11
C LEU A 38 -6.55 -9.93 4.03
N TYR A 39 -5.62 -9.81 3.08
CA TYR A 39 -4.48 -10.73 2.96
C TYR A 39 -3.51 -10.62 4.14
N ARG A 40 -3.35 -9.43 4.72
CA ARG A 40 -2.59 -9.24 5.96
C ARG A 40 -3.26 -9.88 7.18
N ALA A 41 -4.57 -9.72 7.31
CA ALA A 41 -5.33 -10.26 8.44
C ALA A 41 -5.51 -11.78 8.35
N PHE A 42 -5.63 -12.30 7.13
CA PHE A 42 -5.89 -13.71 6.84
C PHE A 42 -4.91 -14.24 5.78
N PRO A 43 -3.65 -14.53 6.15
CA PRO A 43 -2.62 -14.99 5.22
C PRO A 43 -3.00 -16.28 4.46
N GLU A 44 -3.82 -17.12 5.07
CA GLU A 44 -4.34 -18.36 4.48
C GLU A 44 -5.16 -18.12 3.18
N LEU A 45 -5.78 -16.94 3.03
CA LEU A 45 -6.55 -16.60 1.82
C LEU A 45 -5.65 -16.38 0.61
N SER A 46 -4.51 -15.71 0.81
CA SER A 46 -3.51 -15.54 -0.24
C SER A 46 -2.84 -16.86 -0.61
N GLU A 47 -2.57 -17.72 0.37
CA GLU A 47 -2.02 -19.07 0.13
C GLU A 47 -2.97 -19.96 -0.66
N THR A 48 -4.28 -19.83 -0.43
CA THR A 48 -5.32 -20.57 -1.17
C THR A 48 -5.40 -20.14 -2.63
N GLN A 49 -5.25 -18.83 -2.89
CA GLN A 49 -5.25 -18.28 -4.23
C GLN A 49 -3.95 -18.68 -4.98
N LEU A 50 -2.79 -18.55 -4.35
CA LEU A 50 -1.51 -19.00 -4.91
C LEU A 50 -1.45 -20.52 -5.10
N SER A 51 -2.03 -21.32 -4.19
CA SER A 51 -2.09 -22.78 -4.33
C SER A 51 -3.02 -23.21 -5.47
N ARG A 52 -4.02 -22.39 -5.81
CA ARG A 52 -4.88 -22.62 -6.99
C ARG A 52 -4.14 -22.28 -8.29
N ASP A 53 -3.37 -21.20 -8.28
CA ASP A 53 -2.66 -20.70 -9.45
C ASP A 53 -1.32 -21.46 -9.70
N TYR A 54 -0.74 -22.04 -8.65
CA TYR A 54 0.55 -22.75 -8.67
C TYR A 54 0.55 -24.06 -7.85
N ALA A 55 -0.29 -25.02 -8.26
CA ALA A 55 -0.34 -26.34 -7.63
C ALA A 55 0.99 -27.12 -7.85
N GLY A 56 1.88 -27.10 -6.86
CA GLY A 56 3.11 -27.92 -6.86
C GLY A 56 4.36 -27.31 -6.21
N LEU A 57 4.33 -26.04 -5.80
CA LEU A 57 5.50 -25.32 -5.23
C LEU A 57 5.68 -25.55 -3.72
N ASP A 58 6.92 -25.45 -3.25
CA ASP A 58 7.34 -25.66 -1.85
C ASP A 58 6.84 -24.52 -0.92
N ALA A 59 6.79 -24.77 0.39
CA ALA A 59 6.27 -23.80 1.38
C ALA A 59 7.02 -22.45 1.40
N VAL A 60 8.31 -22.45 1.04
CA VAL A 60 9.14 -21.24 0.95
C VAL A 60 8.76 -20.38 -0.26
N GLU A 61 8.43 -21.01 -1.39
CA GLU A 61 8.01 -20.31 -2.61
C GLU A 61 6.61 -19.69 -2.44
N LYS A 62 5.73 -20.34 -1.67
CA LYS A 62 4.41 -19.79 -1.32
C LYS A 62 4.49 -18.53 -0.45
N ALA A 63 5.39 -18.51 0.53
CA ALA A 63 5.61 -17.33 1.37
C ALA A 63 6.17 -16.15 0.56
N SER A 64 7.05 -16.43 -0.40
CA SER A 64 7.58 -15.43 -1.34
C SER A 64 6.48 -14.87 -2.26
N GLY A 65 5.68 -15.74 -2.88
CA GLY A 65 4.56 -15.30 -3.74
C GLY A 65 3.46 -14.53 -3.01
N GLN A 66 3.30 -14.76 -1.70
CA GLN A 66 2.36 -14.00 -0.87
C GLN A 66 2.84 -12.56 -0.63
N ALA A 67 4.12 -12.41 -0.28
CA ALA A 67 4.79 -11.12 -0.16
C ALA A 67 4.73 -10.34 -1.49
N GLU A 68 4.88 -11.04 -2.61
CA GLU A 68 4.75 -10.51 -3.96
C GLU A 68 3.32 -10.01 -4.25
N GLY A 69 2.30 -10.81 -3.93
CA GLY A 69 0.90 -10.43 -4.14
C GLY A 69 0.49 -9.17 -3.37
N VAL A 70 0.88 -9.06 -2.09
CA VAL A 70 0.59 -7.90 -1.24
C VAL A 70 1.29 -6.64 -1.76
N SER A 71 2.54 -6.77 -2.23
CA SER A 71 3.30 -5.65 -2.78
C SER A 71 2.73 -5.20 -4.13
N ASN A 72 2.28 -6.13 -4.98
CA ASN A 72 1.62 -5.80 -6.24
C ASN A 72 0.32 -5.01 -6.04
N LEU A 73 -0.53 -5.43 -5.08
CA LEU A 73 -1.77 -4.71 -4.76
C LEU A 73 -1.51 -3.27 -4.37
N ALA A 74 -0.50 -3.06 -3.53
CA ALA A 74 -0.11 -1.73 -3.13
C ALA A 74 0.42 -0.91 -4.31
N LEU A 75 1.11 -1.53 -5.29
CA LEU A 75 1.68 -0.77 -6.40
C LEU A 75 0.60 -0.25 -7.31
N ILE A 76 -0.40 -1.10 -7.55
CA ILE A 76 -1.62 -0.72 -8.26
C ILE A 76 -2.27 0.48 -7.56
N ILE A 77 -2.39 0.49 -6.22
CA ILE A 77 -2.94 1.65 -5.50
C ILE A 77 -2.11 2.92 -5.78
N LEU A 78 -0.78 2.84 -5.67
CA LEU A 78 0.08 4.00 -5.86
C LEU A 78 0.05 4.53 -7.30
N GLN A 79 0.05 3.65 -8.29
CA GLN A 79 -0.07 4.00 -9.71
C GLN A 79 -1.41 4.65 -10.01
N THR A 80 -2.51 4.05 -9.56
CA THR A 80 -3.85 4.62 -9.72
C THR A 80 -3.96 5.99 -9.03
N MET A 81 -3.30 6.19 -7.89
CA MET A 81 -3.27 7.49 -7.21
C MET A 81 -2.40 8.54 -7.90
N GLU A 82 -1.36 8.12 -8.62
CA GLU A 82 -0.49 9.00 -9.41
C GLU A 82 -1.25 9.62 -10.59
N GLU A 83 -2.19 8.88 -11.18
CA GLU A 83 -3.05 9.35 -12.27
C GLU A 83 -4.08 10.41 -11.82
N ILE A 84 -4.49 10.40 -10.55
CA ILE A 84 -5.47 11.35 -10.02
C ILE A 84 -4.79 12.71 -9.76
N PRO A 85 -5.25 13.82 -10.34
CA PRO A 85 -4.71 15.16 -10.04
C PRO A 85 -4.82 15.53 -8.56
N VAL A 86 -3.83 16.27 -8.04
CA VAL A 86 -3.84 16.78 -6.65
C VAL A 86 -4.99 17.76 -6.37
N THR A 87 -5.57 18.35 -7.42
CA THR A 87 -6.73 19.24 -7.37
C THR A 87 -8.05 18.49 -7.35
N SER A 88 -8.03 17.14 -7.44
CA SER A 88 -9.24 16.34 -7.43
C SER A 88 -10.01 16.49 -6.12
N GLY A 89 -11.33 16.60 -6.17
CA GLY A 89 -12.16 16.62 -4.94
C GLY A 89 -12.17 15.30 -4.17
N THR A 90 -11.61 14.22 -4.73
CA THR A 90 -11.35 12.95 -4.00
C THR A 90 -10.28 13.07 -2.91
N VAL A 91 -9.64 14.22 -2.78
CA VAL A 91 -8.59 14.53 -1.80
C VAL A 91 -8.92 14.08 -0.37
N SER A 92 -10.17 14.19 0.07
CA SER A 92 -10.59 13.80 1.43
C SER A 92 -10.55 12.29 1.69
N THR A 93 -10.57 11.46 0.65
CA THR A 93 -10.59 9.99 0.76
C THR A 93 -9.25 9.35 0.38
N GLN A 94 -8.27 10.12 -0.09
CA GLN A 94 -6.97 9.59 -0.52
C GLN A 94 -6.06 9.15 0.64
N LEU A 95 -6.25 9.64 1.86
CA LEU A 95 -5.31 9.36 2.96
C LEU A 95 -5.22 7.87 3.31
N LEU A 96 -6.36 7.19 3.43
CA LEU A 96 -6.38 5.81 3.93
C LEU A 96 -5.72 4.83 2.94
N PRO A 97 -6.01 4.84 1.63
CA PRO A 97 -5.32 3.94 0.70
C PRO A 97 -3.82 4.27 0.58
N LEU A 98 -3.39 5.53 0.72
CA LEU A 98 -1.96 5.89 0.79
C LEU A 98 -1.26 5.25 1.99
N ILE A 99 -1.90 5.27 3.17
CA ILE A 99 -1.37 4.63 4.39
C ILE A 99 -1.27 3.12 4.23
N ILE A 100 -2.24 2.50 3.55
CA ILE A 100 -2.29 1.05 3.33
C ILE A 100 -1.25 0.60 2.29
N ALA A 101 -1.20 1.26 1.12
CA ALA A 101 -0.31 0.94 -0.01
C ALA A 101 1.18 1.15 0.28
N ARG A 102 1.47 1.92 1.32
CA ARG A 102 2.80 2.07 1.91
C ARG A 102 3.57 0.74 2.10
N SER A 103 2.87 -0.39 2.22
CA SER A 103 3.43 -1.74 2.44
C SER A 103 4.58 -2.15 1.51
N ILE A 104 4.62 -1.67 0.27
CA ILE A 104 5.69 -1.99 -0.71
C ILE A 104 7.05 -1.52 -0.24
N LEU A 105 7.08 -0.41 0.51
CA LEU A 105 8.28 0.41 0.61
C LEU A 105 9.29 -0.14 1.61
N GLY A 106 9.04 -1.30 2.21
CA GLY A 106 9.98 -1.97 3.12
C GLY A 106 10.31 -3.41 2.76
N LEU A 107 9.71 -3.96 1.71
CA LEU A 107 9.95 -5.34 1.30
C LEU A 107 11.03 -5.35 0.21
N GLU A 108 12.29 -5.16 0.63
CA GLU A 108 13.39 -5.46 -0.28
C GLU A 108 13.42 -6.96 -0.55
N SER A 109 13.52 -7.28 -1.84
CA SER A 109 13.63 -8.60 -2.45
C SER A 109 14.60 -9.51 -1.68
N GLY A 110 14.04 -10.49 -0.97
CA GLY A 110 14.79 -11.62 -0.45
C GLY A 110 14.78 -12.72 -1.49
N GLY A 111 15.82 -12.79 -2.33
CA GLY A 111 16.08 -13.99 -3.12
C GLY A 111 16.65 -13.71 -4.50
N ASP A 112 17.97 -13.82 -4.59
CA ASP A 112 18.71 -14.13 -5.81
C ASP A 112 18.08 -15.38 -6.47
N THR A 113 17.11 -15.17 -7.36
CA THR A 113 16.49 -16.25 -8.13
C THR A 113 16.48 -15.82 -9.58
N THR A 114 17.46 -16.35 -10.30
CA THR A 114 17.57 -16.32 -11.76
C THR A 114 16.38 -17.06 -12.38
N ASN A 115 15.20 -16.44 -12.41
CA ASN A 115 14.03 -16.94 -13.12
C ASN A 115 13.49 -15.81 -14.00
N GLU A 116 13.61 -16.00 -15.32
CA GLU A 116 13.32 -15.03 -16.39
C GLU A 116 11.80 -14.79 -16.60
N GLY A 117 11.06 -14.49 -15.52
CA GLY A 117 9.61 -14.62 -15.53
C GLY A 117 8.80 -13.59 -14.78
N PHE A 118 9.28 -12.38 -14.47
CA PHE A 118 8.45 -11.16 -14.26
C PHE A 118 9.34 -9.93 -14.02
N ASP A 119 9.73 -9.24 -15.09
CA ASP A 119 10.71 -8.14 -15.06
C ASP A 119 10.21 -6.88 -14.29
N PHE A 120 8.89 -6.73 -14.13
CA PHE A 120 8.25 -5.54 -13.55
C PHE A 120 8.37 -5.39 -12.02
N MET A 121 8.56 -6.49 -11.30
CA MET A 121 8.71 -6.48 -9.83
C MET A 121 10.15 -6.23 -9.41
N ASN A 122 11.11 -6.72 -10.20
CA ASN A 122 12.54 -6.47 -9.99
C ASN A 122 12.92 -5.00 -10.23
N THR A 123 12.21 -4.29 -11.12
CA THR A 123 12.41 -2.84 -11.32
C THR A 123 11.94 -2.04 -10.10
N VAL A 124 10.77 -2.37 -9.54
CA VAL A 124 10.21 -1.70 -8.36
C VAL A 124 10.90 -2.06 -7.06
N GLY A 125 11.53 -3.23 -6.99
CA GLY A 125 12.41 -3.62 -5.88
C GLY A 125 13.70 -2.80 -5.78
N THR A 126 14.00 -1.90 -6.72
CA THR A 126 15.17 -1.02 -6.62
C THR A 126 14.96 0.04 -5.54
N ALA A 127 16.02 0.31 -4.78
CA ALA A 127 16.00 1.34 -3.73
C ALA A 127 15.60 2.73 -4.27
N GLU A 128 15.87 3.01 -5.55
CA GLU A 128 15.50 4.25 -6.22
C GLU A 128 13.98 4.36 -6.45
N GLU A 129 13.33 3.29 -6.92
CA GLU A 129 11.87 3.28 -7.12
C GLU A 129 11.12 3.31 -5.77
N VAL A 130 11.64 2.63 -4.75
CA VAL A 130 11.13 2.75 -3.38
C VAL A 130 11.24 4.19 -2.90
N ALA A 131 12.37 4.87 -3.10
CA ALA A 131 12.53 6.28 -2.72
C ALA A 131 11.56 7.20 -3.48
N ARG A 132 11.34 6.96 -4.79
CA ARG A 132 10.38 7.69 -5.62
C ARG A 132 8.97 7.60 -5.05
N TRP A 133 8.52 6.38 -4.75
CA TRP A 133 7.18 6.15 -4.21
C TRP A 133 7.02 6.70 -2.79
N ARG A 134 8.05 6.60 -1.94
CA ARG A 134 8.06 7.25 -0.62
C ARG A 134 7.87 8.76 -0.75
N GLU A 135 8.60 9.40 -1.66
CA GLU A 135 8.47 10.84 -1.88
C GLU A 135 7.11 11.22 -2.47
N PHE A 136 6.58 10.42 -3.41
CA PHE A 136 5.23 10.61 -3.93
C PHE A 136 4.19 10.59 -2.80
N VAL A 137 4.18 9.55 -1.96
CA VAL A 137 3.24 9.43 -0.84
C VAL A 137 3.39 10.60 0.15
N ARG A 138 4.64 10.99 0.44
CA ARG A 138 4.95 12.12 1.32
C ARG A 138 4.43 13.44 0.77
N MET A 139 4.70 13.72 -0.50
CA MET A 139 4.24 14.95 -1.17
C MET A 139 2.73 14.98 -1.26
N ARG A 140 2.10 13.86 -1.61
CA ARG A 140 0.64 13.75 -1.68
C ARG A 140 0.02 14.01 -0.31
N THR A 141 0.53 13.38 0.75
CA THR A 141 0.03 13.56 2.12
C THR A 141 0.24 14.99 2.64
N ARG A 142 1.38 15.61 2.35
CA ARG A 142 1.63 17.03 2.66
C ARG A 142 0.63 17.93 1.95
N TRP A 143 0.33 17.66 0.69
CA TRP A 143 -0.69 18.39 -0.06
C TRP A 143 -2.07 18.26 0.60
N LEU A 144 -2.48 17.02 0.97
CA LEU A 144 -3.73 16.80 1.71
C LEU A 144 -3.78 17.68 2.96
N TYR A 145 -2.70 17.67 3.75
CA TYR A 145 -2.61 18.48 4.98
C TYR A 145 -2.71 19.97 4.71
N GLN A 146 -2.05 20.50 3.67
CA GLN A 146 -2.12 21.94 3.35
C GLN A 146 -3.52 22.38 2.92
N LEU A 147 -4.22 21.52 2.16
CA LEU A 147 -5.55 21.83 1.64
C LEU A 147 -6.63 21.76 2.73
N ILE A 148 -6.60 20.70 3.54
CA ILE A 148 -7.69 20.37 4.47
C ILE A 148 -7.38 20.85 5.92
N ARG A 149 -6.09 21.03 6.27
CA ARG A 149 -5.59 21.47 7.59
C ARG A 149 -6.12 20.70 8.80
N LEU A 150 -6.51 19.44 8.59
CA LEU A 150 -6.99 18.57 9.66
C LEU A 150 -5.83 17.87 10.39
N LYS A 151 -5.92 17.83 11.73
CA LYS A 151 -5.03 17.06 12.61
C LYS A 151 -4.83 15.59 12.16
N PRO A 152 -5.89 14.86 11.75
CA PRO A 152 -5.74 13.49 11.22
C PRO A 152 -4.73 13.34 10.07
N LEU A 153 -4.57 14.37 9.22
CA LEU A 153 -3.61 14.33 8.10
C LEU A 153 -2.17 14.49 8.58
N ARG A 154 -1.97 15.26 9.65
CA ARG A 154 -0.68 15.33 10.34
C ARG A 154 -0.34 13.99 11.01
N HIS A 155 -1.32 13.35 11.65
CA HIS A 155 -1.14 12.02 12.25
C HIS A 155 -0.82 10.98 11.18
N GLY A 156 -1.51 10.99 10.03
CA GLY A 156 -1.20 10.13 8.88
C GLY A 156 0.24 10.28 8.39
N LEU A 157 0.76 11.51 8.28
CA LEU A 157 2.17 11.73 7.93
C LEU A 157 3.13 11.16 8.98
N LEU A 158 2.83 11.31 10.28
CA LEU A 158 3.66 10.75 11.35
C LEU A 158 3.66 9.23 11.33
N ILE A 159 2.50 8.61 11.11
CA ILE A 159 2.37 7.15 10.93
C ILE A 159 3.25 6.70 9.75
N LEU A 160 3.20 7.42 8.63
CA LEU A 160 4.04 7.11 7.46
C LEU A 160 5.54 7.24 7.76
N GLU A 161 6.00 8.31 8.40
CA GLU A 161 7.44 8.43 8.69
C GLU A 161 7.91 7.36 9.69
N GLU A 162 7.15 7.11 10.76
CA GLU A 162 7.49 6.12 11.79
C GLU A 162 7.55 4.72 11.22
N LEU A 163 6.54 4.33 10.45
CA LEU A 163 6.56 3.01 9.84
C LEU A 163 7.76 2.87 8.88
N TRP A 164 8.21 3.94 8.18
CA TRP A 164 9.34 3.83 7.23
C TRP A 164 10.64 3.62 7.99
N ALA A 165 10.81 4.35 9.10
CA ALA A 165 11.91 4.11 10.02
C ALA A 165 11.94 2.67 10.55
N ARG A 166 10.79 2.07 10.87
CA ARG A 166 10.71 0.67 11.33
C ARG A 166 11.07 -0.35 10.25
N LEU A 167 10.59 -0.13 9.03
CA LEU A 167 10.91 -0.99 7.88
C LEU A 167 12.41 -0.92 7.56
N ASP A 168 13.00 0.29 7.53
CA ASP A 168 14.43 0.47 7.27
C ASP A 168 15.28 -0.19 8.37
N GLY A 169 14.90 -0.02 9.63
CA GLY A 169 15.59 -0.64 10.77
C GLY A 169 15.48 -2.17 10.80
N THR A 170 14.34 -2.73 10.36
CA THR A 170 14.17 -4.19 10.24
C THR A 170 15.04 -4.76 9.12
N ASN A 171 15.20 -4.04 8.01
CA ASN A 171 16.08 -4.45 6.91
C ASN A 171 17.56 -4.48 7.34
N GLU A 172 18.01 -3.51 8.15
CA GLU A 172 19.36 -3.52 8.73
C GLU A 172 19.58 -4.65 9.75
N ALA A 173 18.56 -4.95 10.57
CA ALA A 173 18.60 -6.04 11.55
C ALA A 173 18.59 -7.43 10.88
N ASN A 174 17.82 -7.61 9.81
CA ASN A 174 17.76 -8.85 9.03
C ASN A 174 19.09 -9.15 8.31
N ARG A 175 19.86 -8.13 7.91
CA ARG A 175 21.24 -8.32 7.39
C ARG A 175 22.23 -8.78 8.46
N SER A 176 21.89 -8.66 9.75
CA SER A 176 22.82 -8.87 10.86
C SER A 176 22.48 -10.03 11.81
N LYS A 177 21.30 -10.68 11.72
CA LYS A 177 21.00 -11.96 12.42
C LYS A 177 19.69 -12.64 11.97
N ASP A 178 19.67 -13.98 12.03
CA ASP A 178 18.53 -14.90 11.89
C ASP A 178 17.46 -14.75 12.99
N THR A 179 16.91 -13.56 13.19
CA THR A 179 15.80 -13.33 14.12
C THR A 179 14.50 -13.17 13.36
N ASN A 180 13.54 -14.04 13.68
CA ASN A 180 12.17 -14.02 13.19
C ASN A 180 11.59 -12.59 13.22
N PRO A 181 11.21 -11.99 12.07
CA PRO A 181 10.72 -10.62 12.05
C PRO A 181 9.35 -10.58 12.71
N ASP A 182 9.24 -9.82 13.80
CA ASP A 182 7.95 -9.57 14.46
C ASP A 182 7.15 -8.58 13.60
N ASN A 183 6.56 -9.11 12.52
CA ASN A 183 5.86 -8.39 11.46
C ASN A 183 4.67 -7.56 11.99
N LYS A 184 4.25 -7.81 13.24
CA LYS A 184 3.22 -7.03 13.93
C LYS A 184 3.65 -5.59 14.21
N SER A 185 4.92 -5.32 14.46
CA SER A 185 5.40 -3.97 14.78
C SER A 185 5.31 -2.96 13.61
N CYS A 186 5.12 -3.45 12.38
CA CYS A 186 5.08 -2.68 11.15
C CYS A 186 3.66 -2.46 10.59
N HIS A 187 2.61 -2.83 11.32
CA HIS A 187 1.21 -2.53 10.93
C HIS A 187 0.84 -1.10 11.34
N TRP A 188 0.14 -0.37 10.47
CA TRP A 188 -0.16 1.04 10.67
C TRP A 188 -1.09 1.31 11.86
N ILE A 189 -1.97 0.36 12.20
CA ILE A 189 -2.84 0.44 13.38
C ILE A 189 -2.00 0.37 14.66
N ASN A 190 -1.03 -0.54 14.71
CA ASN A 190 -0.15 -0.68 15.88
C ASN A 190 0.71 0.57 16.06
N VAL A 191 1.23 1.16 14.98
CA VAL A 191 1.95 2.44 15.05
C VAL A 191 1.05 3.58 15.52
N MET A 192 -0.20 3.61 15.05
CA MET A 192 -1.17 4.60 15.46
C MET A 192 -1.50 4.49 16.96
N GLU A 193 -1.72 3.28 17.47
CA GLU A 193 -1.97 2.99 18.89
C GLU A 193 -0.75 3.32 19.76
N GLU A 194 0.42 2.80 19.42
CA GLU A 194 1.66 3.01 20.19
C GLU A 194 2.07 4.48 20.31
N LYS A 195 1.82 5.28 19.27
CA LYS A 195 2.14 6.71 19.26
C LYS A 195 1.01 7.58 19.80
N GLY A 196 -0.10 7.00 20.23
CA GLY A 196 -1.27 7.73 20.71
C GLY A 196 -1.86 8.66 19.65
N LEU A 197 -1.79 8.26 18.38
CA LEU A 197 -2.27 9.04 17.23
C LEU A 197 -3.75 8.75 16.92
N GLU A 198 -4.43 8.09 17.85
CA GLU A 198 -5.82 7.65 17.77
C GLU A 198 -6.83 8.80 17.76
N THR A 199 -6.49 9.92 18.42
CA THR A 199 -7.44 11.01 18.63
C THR A 199 -7.51 11.94 17.42
N MET A 200 -8.62 11.84 16.68
CA MET A 200 -9.08 12.85 15.72
C MET A 200 -9.71 14.08 16.38
N LEU A 201 -9.93 14.07 17.70
CA LEU A 201 -10.66 15.09 18.47
C LEU A 201 -9.99 15.30 19.83
N ASP A 202 -9.00 16.19 19.86
CA ASP A 202 -8.64 17.02 21.01
C ASP A 202 -8.30 18.41 20.46
#